data_AF-A0A2E5YTX5-F1
#
_entry.id   AF-A0A2E5YTX5-F1
#
_cell.length_a   1.000
_cell.length_b   1.000
_cell.length_c   1.000
_cell.angle_alpha   90.00
_cell.angle_beta   90.00
_cell.angle_gamma   90.00
#
_symmetry.space_group_name_H-M   'P 1'
#
loop_
_entity.id
_entity.type
_entity.pdbx_description
1 polymer ?
#
loop_
_entity_poly.entity_id
_entity_poly.type
_entity_poly.pdbx_seq_one_letter_code
_entity_poly.pdbx_strand_id
1 'polypeptide(L)' 'MVVNPNVRIEIDGETADYAAVAVAGDEFDRIAAEFPLPFVVRFLMGFPPKRNIVRLDPVSS' A
#
# COMPACT_ATOMS: atom_id res chain seq x y z
N MET A 1 3.31 7.60 -8.11
CA MET A 1 2.75 7.16 -9.41
C MET A 1 3.19 5.72 -9.64
N VAL A 2 2.27 4.79 -9.88
CA VAL A 2 2.62 3.38 -10.14
C VAL A 2 3.06 3.27 -11.59
N VAL A 3 4.27 2.79 -11.83
CA VAL A 3 4.90 2.75 -13.17
C VAL A 3 4.44 1.53 -13.97
N ASN A 4 4.16 0.41 -13.30
CA ASN A 4 3.53 -0.76 -13.89
C ASN A 4 2.31 -1.17 -13.06
N PRO A 5 1.09 -0.83 -13.49
CA PRO A 5 -0.11 -1.12 -12.73
C PRO A 5 -0.48 -2.61 -12.75
N ASN A 6 -0.08 -3.39 -13.76
CA ASN A 6 -0.42 -4.81 -13.81
C ASN A 6 0.70 -5.64 -13.17
N VAL A 7 0.40 -6.22 -12.01
CA VAL A 7 1.34 -6.98 -11.20
C VAL A 7 0.79 -8.36 -10.91
N ARG A 8 1.67 -9.36 -10.86
CA ARG A 8 1.33 -10.72 -10.43
C ARG A 8 1.76 -10.90 -8.98
N ILE A 9 0.84 -11.36 -8.13
CA ILE A 9 1.07 -11.45 -6.68
C ILE A 9 0.68 -12.84 -6.21
N GLU A 10 1.52 -13.41 -5.34
CA GLU A 10 1.24 -14.62 -4.59
C GLU A 10 0.79 -14.26 -3.17
N ILE A 11 -0.42 -14.68 -2.79
CA ILE A 11 -0.97 -14.53 -1.44
C ILE A 11 -1.47 -15.92 -1.02
N ASP A 12 -1.03 -16.41 0.14
CA ASP A 12 -1.42 -17.73 0.68
C ASP A 12 -1.21 -18.91 -0.30
N GLY A 13 -0.19 -18.83 -1.17
CA GLY A 13 0.16 -19.85 -2.16
C GLY A 13 -0.65 -19.78 -3.46
N GLU A 14 -1.61 -18.85 -3.57
CA GLU A 14 -2.36 -18.59 -4.80
C GLU A 14 -1.77 -17.39 -5.54
N THR A 15 -1.44 -17.59 -6.82
CA THR A 15 -0.92 -16.54 -7.69
C THR A 15 -2.02 -15.99 -8.57
N ALA A 16 -2.26 -14.67 -8.51
CA ALA A 16 -3.24 -13.97 -9.34
C ALA A 16 -2.71 -12.63 -9.87
N ASP A 17 -3.38 -12.12 -10.91
CA ASP A 17 -3.07 -10.82 -11.51
C ASP A 17 -3.88 -9.71 -10.82
N TYR A 18 -3.19 -8.63 -10.44
CA TYR A 18 -3.72 -7.49 -9.71
C TYR A 18 -3.36 -6.18 -10.40
N ALA A 19 -4.23 -5.18 -10.26
CA ALA A 19 -3.99 -3.80 -10.58
C ALA A 19 -3.47 -3.08 -9.33
N ALA A 20 -2.22 -2.62 -9.37
CA ALA A 20 -1.60 -1.78 -8.36
C ALA A 20 -2.06 -0.31 -8.53
N VAL A 21 -2.95 0.11 -7.66
CA VAL A 21 -3.53 1.46 -7.64
C VAL A 21 -2.92 2.26 -6.50
N ALA A 22 -2.27 3.39 -6.80
CA ALA A 22 -1.77 4.27 -5.75
C ALA A 22 -2.93 4.87 -4.95
N VAL A 23 -2.85 4.75 -3.62
CA VAL A 23 -3.83 5.33 -2.71
C VAL A 23 -3.44 6.77 -2.38
N ALA A 24 -4.40 7.70 -2.49
CA ALA A 24 -4.21 9.13 -2.24
C ALA A 24 -5.47 9.74 -1.60
N GLY A 25 -5.35 10.98 -1.11
CA GLY A 25 -6.47 11.74 -0.52
C GLY A 25 -7.08 11.05 0.71
N ASP A 26 -8.41 11.11 0.82
CA ASP A 26 -9.16 10.63 1.99
C ASP A 26 -8.96 9.13 2.29
N GLU A 27 -8.76 8.31 1.25
CA GLU A 27 -8.45 6.88 1.42
C GLU A 27 -7.07 6.69 2.06
N PHE A 28 -6.09 7.50 1.68
CA PHE A 28 -4.77 7.47 2.29
C PHE A 28 -4.84 7.86 3.77
N ASP A 29 -5.56 8.95 4.09
CA ASP A 29 -5.64 9.45 5.45
C ASP A 29 -6.32 8.44 6.39
N ARG A 30 -7.38 7.78 5.92
CA ARG A 30 -8.07 6.71 6.64
C ARG A 30 -7.16 5.50 6.90
N ILE A 31 -6.53 4.94 5.86
CA ILE A 31 -5.64 3.78 6.02
C ILE A 31 -4.43 4.15 6.88
N ALA A 32 -3.93 5.37 6.75
CA ALA A 32 -2.79 5.82 7.54
C ALA A 32 -3.12 5.92 9.04
N ALA A 33 -4.35 6.28 9.37
CA ALA A 33 -4.87 6.32 10.74
C ALA A 33 -5.19 4.93 11.29
N GLU A 34 -5.67 3.99 10.45
CA GLU A 34 -5.96 2.61 10.83
C GLU A 34 -4.70 1.79 11.10
N PHE A 35 -3.64 2.04 10.33
CA PHE A 35 -2.33 1.39 10.49
C PHE A 35 -1.24 2.41 10.84
N PRO A 36 -1.28 3.03 12.04
CA PRO A 36 -0.33 4.05 12.41
C PRO A 36 1.02 3.43 12.78
N LEU A 37 2.11 4.01 12.28
CA LEU A 37 3.44 3.68 12.80
C LEU A 37 3.56 4.21 14.23
N PRO A 38 3.92 3.37 15.23
CA PRO A 38 4.18 3.83 16.59
C PRO A 38 5.26 4.91 16.62
N PHE A 39 5.16 5.84 17.58
CA PHE A 39 6.08 6.97 17.67
C PHE A 39 7.56 6.54 17.74
N VAL A 40 7.87 5.52 18.54
CA VAL A 40 9.23 4.98 18.69
C VAL A 40 9.78 4.48 17.34
N VAL A 41 8.95 3.80 16.54
CA VAL A 41 9.34 3.33 15.21
C VAL A 41 9.66 4.51 14.28
N ARG A 42 8.83 5.56 14.29
CA ARG A 42 9.09 6.77 13.50
C ARG A 42 10.40 7.44 13.92
N PHE A 43 10.66 7.54 15.22
CA PHE A 43 11.88 8.14 15.75
C PHE A 43 13.14 7.39 15.29
N LEU A 44 13.14 6.06 15.40
CA LEU A 44 14.27 5.22 14.95
C LEU A 44 14.54 5.34 13.45
N MET A 45 13.50 5.56 12.65
CA MET A 45 13.61 5.78 11.21
C MET A 45 13.95 7.23 10.82
N GLY A 46 14.19 8.12 11.79
CA GLY A 46 14.47 9.54 11.52
C GLY A 46 13.26 10.32 11.01
N PHE A 47 12.05 9.95 11.45
CA PHE A 47 10.77 10.49 11.01
C PHE A 47 10.58 10.37 9.48
N PRO A 48 10.25 9.16 8.99
CA PRO A 48 10.22 8.90 7.56
C PRO A 48 9.17 9.77 6.86
N PRO A 49 9.37 10.08 5.56
CA PRO A 49 8.39 10.82 4.77
C PRO A 49 7.07 10.05 4.66
N LYS A 50 6.06 10.70 4.05
CA LYS A 50 4.76 10.06 3.82
C LYS A 50 4.96 8.70 3.13
N ARG A 51 4.28 7.68 3.65
CA ARG A 51 4.31 6.31 3.11
C ARG A 51 3.73 6.30 1.70
N ASN A 52 4.20 5.38 0.87
CA ASN A 52 3.51 5.00 -0.36
C ASN A 52 2.58 3.84 -0.03
N ILE A 53 1.28 4.04 -0.21
CA ILE A 53 0.27 3.00 -0.02
C ILE A 53 -0.30 2.66 -1.40
N VAL A 54 -0.39 1.37 -1.70
CA VAL A 54 -0.90 0.85 -2.96
C VAL A 54 -1.99 -0.16 -2.62
N ARG A 55 -3.14 -0.05 -3.29
CA ARG A 55 -4.22 -1.03 -3.26
C ARG A 55 -4.05 -2.00 -4.41
N LEU A 56 -4.36 -3.26 -4.17
CA LEU A 56 -4.29 -4.34 -5.13
C LEU A 56 -5.70 -4.75 -5.50
N ASP A 57 -6.16 -4.29 -6.67
CA ASP A 57 -7.50 -4.61 -7.18
C ASP A 57 -7.39 -5.87 -8.08
N PRO A 58 -8.14 -6.95 -7.84
CA PRO A 58 -8.09 -8.14 -8.69
C PRO A 58 -8.43 -7.80 -10.14
N VAL A 59 -7.64 -8.32 -11.10
CA VAL A 59 -7.89 -8.08 -12.55
C VAL A 59 -8.92 -9.07 -13.11
N SER A 60 -9.34 -10.05 -12.32
CA SER A 60 -10.33 -11.06 -12.68
C SER A 60 -11.45 -11.07 -11.64
N SER A 61 -12.69 -10.88 -12.09
CA SER A 61 -13.91 -11.16 -11.33
C SER A 61 -14.62 -12.37 -11.91
#